data_AF-A0A0D3AGU2-F1
#
_entry.id   AF-A0A0D3AGU2-F1
#
_cell.length_a   1.000
_cell.length_b   1.000
_cell.length_c   1.000
_cell.angle_alpha   90.00
_cell.angle_beta   90.00
_cell.angle_gamma   90.00
#
_symmetry.space_group_name_H-M   'P 1'
#
loop_
_entity.id
_entity.type
_entity.pdbx_description
1 polymer ?
#
loop_
_entity_poly.entity_id
_entity_poly.type
_entity_poly.pdbx_seq_one_letter_code
_entity_poly.pdbx_strand_id
1 'polypeptide(L)' 'MRSTQELKGRLTVHFQGEEGIDAGGLTREWYQLLSRVIFDKGALLFTTVGNDSTFQPNPNSVYQTEHLSYFKFVGRV' A
#
# COMPACT_ATOMS: atom_id res chain seq x y z
N MET A 1 -5.59 -14.70 -5.00
CA MET A 1 -5.81 -13.57 -4.05
C MET A 1 -6.88 -13.98 -3.05
N ARG A 2 -6.75 -13.54 -1.79
CA ARG A 2 -7.83 -13.71 -0.80
C ARG A 2 -9.11 -13.04 -1.30
N SER A 3 -10.24 -13.66 -1.02
CA SER A 3 -11.58 -13.11 -1.24
C SER A 3 -11.79 -11.84 -0.41
N THR A 4 -12.74 -11.00 -0.80
CA THR A 4 -13.10 -9.79 -0.03
C THR A 4 -13.55 -10.11 1.39
N GLN A 5 -14.10 -11.30 1.60
CA GLN A 5 -14.58 -11.76 2.91
C GLN A 5 -13.41 -12.15 3.82
N GLU A 6 -12.37 -12.80 3.28
CA GLU A 6 -11.13 -13.12 4.00
C GLU A 6 -10.33 -11.86 4.38
N LEU A 7 -10.41 -10.79 3.60
CA LEU A 7 -9.76 -9.51 3.91
C LEU A 7 -10.39 -8.77 5.11
N LYS A 8 -11.60 -9.14 5.53
CA LYS A 8 -12.25 -8.58 6.72
C LYS A 8 -11.77 -9.22 8.03
N GLY A 9 -11.02 -10.31 7.95
CA GLY A 9 -10.44 -10.97 9.12
C GLY A 9 -9.24 -10.21 9.68
N ARG A 10 -8.71 -10.67 10.82
CA ARG A 10 -7.51 -10.08 11.44
C ARG A 10 -6.30 -10.29 10.52
N LEU A 11 -5.68 -9.20 10.07
CA LEU A 11 -4.37 -9.25 9.42
C LEU A 11 -3.31 -9.57 10.48
N THR A 12 -2.44 -10.53 10.20
CA THR A 12 -1.25 -10.83 10.99
C THR A 12 -0.05 -10.70 10.08
N VAL A 13 0.91 -9.88 10.46
CA VAL A 13 2.12 -9.60 9.68
C VAL A 13 3.32 -10.28 10.33
N HIS A 14 4.15 -10.89 9.50
CA HIS A 14 5.45 -11.44 9.87
C HIS A 14 6.50 -10.92 8.88
N PHE A 15 7.48 -10.18 9.37
CA PHE A 15 8.63 -9.78 8.56
C PHE A 15 9.63 -10.94 8.50
N GLN A 16 10.15 -11.21 7.30
CA GLN A 16 11.06 -12.31 7.09
C GLN A 16 12.40 -12.03 7.78
N GLY A 17 12.81 -12.92 8.68
CA GLY A 17 14.09 -12.79 9.40
C GLY A 17 14.05 -11.89 10.65
N GLU A 18 12.87 -11.41 11.05
CA GLU A 18 12.70 -10.60 12.26
C GLU A 18 11.91 -11.36 13.34
N GLU A 19 12.33 -11.24 14.60
CA GLU A 19 11.53 -11.72 15.72
C GLU A 19 10.34 -10.79 15.94
N GLY A 20 9.16 -11.26 15.54
CA GLY A 20 7.91 -10.53 15.73
C GLY A 20 7.42 -10.62 17.18
N ILE A 21 7.81 -9.64 18.02
CA ILE A 21 7.46 -9.63 19.46
C ILE A 21 6.03 -9.13 19.69
N ASP A 22 5.59 -8.09 18.96
CA ASP A 22 4.25 -7.50 19.08
C ASP A 22 3.49 -7.49 17.76
N ALA A 23 2.47 -8.36 17.63
CA ALA A 23 1.64 -8.46 16.44
C ALA A 23 0.92 -7.15 16.07
N GLY A 24 0.60 -6.30 17.05
CA GLY A 24 -0.02 -5.00 16.82
C GLY A 24 0.96 -4.01 16.17
N GLY A 25 2.15 -3.90 16.76
CA GLY A 25 3.27 -3.10 16.25
C GLY A 25 3.66 -3.45 14.82
N LEU A 26 3.84 -4.74 14.52
CA LEU A 26 4.23 -5.21 13.17
C LEU A 26 3.18 -4.87 12.11
N THR A 27 1.89 -5.00 12.46
CA THR A 27 0.80 -4.65 11.55
C THR A 27 0.78 -3.14 11.28
N ARG A 28 0.98 -2.32 12.31
CA ARG A 28 1.07 -0.85 12.16
C ARG A 28 2.25 -0.45 11.29
N GLU A 29 3.42 -1.05 11.52
CA GLU A 29 4.62 -0.81 10.71
C GLU A 29 4.39 -1.20 9.25
N TRP A 30 3.76 -2.34 9.00
CA TRP A 30 3.44 -2.77 7.64
C TRP A 30 2.59 -1.77 6.87
N TYR A 31 1.53 -1.23 7.49
CA TYR A 31 0.73 -0.16 6.85
C TYR A 31 1.53 1.13 6.63
N GLN A 32 2.47 1.46 7.52
CA GLN A 32 3.35 2.61 7.34
C GLN A 32 4.33 2.42 6.17
N LEU A 33 4.96 1.25 6.06
CA LEU A 33 5.86 0.93 4.95
C LEU A 33 5.10 0.88 3.62
N LEU A 34 3.93 0.24 3.63
CA LEU A 34 3.10 0.13 2.44
C LEU A 34 2.62 1.50 1.94
N SER A 35 2.17 2.38 2.83
CA SER A 35 1.75 3.73 2.43
C SER A 35 2.90 4.54 1.82
N ARG A 36 4.12 4.43 2.35
CA ARG A 36 5.32 5.07 1.75
C ARG A 36 5.56 4.60 0.32
N VAL A 37 5.45 3.29 0.06
CA VAL A 37 5.64 2.73 -1.29
C VAL A 37 4.53 3.14 -2.25
N ILE A 38 3.27 3.15 -1.80
CA ILE A 38 2.12 3.55 -2.63
C ILE A 38 2.26 4.99 -3.13
N PHE A 39 2.71 5.90 -2.27
CA PHE A 39 2.85 7.33 -2.58
C PHE A 39 4.27 7.72 -3.03
N ASP A 40 5.18 6.75 -3.19
CA ASP A 40 6.50 6.99 -3.74
C ASP A 40 6.40 7.45 -5.20
N LYS A 41 7.16 8.48 -5.58
CA LYS A 41 7.15 9.02 -6.95
C LYS A 41 7.60 7.97 -7.97
N GLY A 42 8.48 7.06 -7.59
CA GLY A 42 8.97 5.96 -8.43
C GLY A 42 7.94 4.84 -8.64
N ALA A 43 6.91 4.72 -7.80
CA ALA A 43 5.82 3.78 -8.03
C ALA A 43 4.92 4.21 -9.21
N LEU A 44 4.95 5.51 -9.56
CA LEU A 44 4.16 6.14 -10.63
C LEU A 44 2.63 6.03 -10.46
N LEU A 45 2.13 5.62 -9.29
CA LEU A 45 0.70 5.45 -9.02
C LEU A 45 0.01 6.76 -8.67
N PHE A 46 0.62 7.56 -7.79
CA PHE A 46 0.06 8.83 -7.32
C PHE A 46 1.03 9.99 -7.57
N THR A 47 0.49 11.20 -7.64
CA THR A 47 1.25 12.45 -7.71
C THR A 47 0.70 13.45 -6.70
N THR A 48 1.55 14.35 -6.21
CA THR A 48 1.13 15.41 -5.30
C THR A 48 0.30 16.47 -6.01
N VAL A 49 -0.57 17.14 -5.25
CA VAL A 49 -1.39 18.26 -5.68
C VAL A 49 -1.26 19.39 -4.65
N GLY A 50 -1.11 20.63 -5.12
CA GLY A 50 -1.03 21.80 -4.26
C GLY A 50 0.24 21.83 -3.41
N ASN A 51 0.08 21.77 -2.09
CA ASN A 51 1.14 21.96 -1.09
C ASN A 51 1.88 20.66 -0.70
N ASP A 52 2.00 19.71 -1.63
CA ASP A 52 2.63 18.39 -1.42
C ASP A 52 2.05 17.53 -0.28
N SER A 53 0.91 17.93 0.29
CA SER A 53 0.24 17.22 1.39
C SER A 53 -0.97 16.41 0.92
N THR A 54 -1.35 16.56 -0.35
CA THR A 54 -2.49 15.85 -0.95
C THR A 54 -2.04 15.12 -2.22
N PHE A 55 -2.66 13.98 -2.50
CA PHE A 55 -2.30 13.11 -3.61
C PHE A 55 -3.50 12.86 -4.51
N GLN A 56 -3.26 12.72 -5.81
CA GLN A 56 -4.22 12.25 -6.80
C GLN A 56 -3.62 11.11 -7.63
N PRO A 57 -4.44 10.25 -8.26
CA PRO A 57 -3.93 9.28 -9.23
C PRO A 57 -3.08 9.97 -10.29
N ASN A 58 -1.90 9.42 -10.57
CA ASN A 58 -1.02 9.95 -11.59
C ASN A 58 -1.66 9.71 -12.98
N PRO A 59 -1.93 10.75 -13.78
CA PRO A 59 -2.47 10.60 -15.14
C PRO A 59 -1.54 9.77 -16.05
N ASN A 60 -0.25 9.73 -15.74
CA ASN A 60 0.77 8.96 -16.44
C ASN A 60 1.03 7.58 -15.81
N SER A 61 0.16 7.10 -14.93
CA SER A 61 0.33 5.79 -14.27
C SER A 61 0.36 4.61 -15.24
N VAL A 62 -0.09 4.79 -16.49
CA VAL A 62 0.00 3.77 -17.56
C VAL A 62 1.44 3.31 -17.84
N TYR A 63 2.45 4.10 -17.49
CA TYR A 63 3.86 3.70 -17.60
C TYR A 63 4.30 2.72 -16.48
N GLN A 64 3.49 2.55 -15.44
CA GLN A 64 3.63 1.43 -14.50
C GLN A 64 2.87 0.23 -15.05
N THR A 65 3.58 -0.87 -15.23
CA THR A 65 2.96 -2.14 -15.64
C THR A 65 1.95 -2.56 -14.57
N GLU A 66 0.77 -3.05 -14.97
CA GLU A 66 -0.29 -3.46 -14.03
C GLU A 66 -0.87 -2.33 -13.14
N HIS A 67 -0.75 -1.04 -13.51
CA HIS A 67 -1.21 0.07 -12.67
C HIS A 67 -2.68 -0.05 -12.17
N LEU A 68 -3.61 -0.57 -12.98
CA LEU A 68 -5.00 -0.80 -12.57
C LEU A 68 -5.12 -1.87 -11.48
N SER A 69 -4.33 -2.94 -11.58
CA SER A 69 -4.24 -3.99 -10.57
C SER A 69 -3.69 -3.43 -9.26
N TYR A 70 -2.69 -2.54 -9.33
CA TYR A 70 -2.18 -1.83 -8.15
C TYR A 70 -3.20 -0.88 -7.55
N PHE A 71 -3.91 -0.05 -8.32
CA PHE A 71 -4.98 0.81 -7.78
C PHE A 71 -6.08 -0.01 -7.10
N LYS A 72 -6.47 -1.13 -7.70
CA LYS A 72 -7.44 -2.06 -7.11
C LYS A 72 -6.94 -2.67 -5.81
N PHE A 73 -5.64 -2.95 -5.70
CA PHE A 73 -5.03 -3.42 -4.47
C PHE A 73 -5.02 -2.31 -3.41
N VAL A 74 -4.56 -1.11 -3.74
CA VAL A 74 -4.54 0.06 -2.83
C VAL A 74 -5.93 0.37 -2.29
N GLY A 75 -6.98 0.32 -3.13
CA GLY A 75 -8.35 0.54 -2.69
C GLY A 75 -8.94 -0.57 -1.81
N ARG A 76 -8.24 -1.69 -1.61
CA ARG A 76 -8.66 -2.81 -0.74
C ARG A 76 -7.93 -2.84 0.61
N VAL A 77 -6.74 -2.25 0.67
CA VAL A 77 -5.88 -2.18 1.86
C VAL A 77 -6.42 -1.12 2.81
#